data_AF-A0A7C6K4E1-F1
#
_entry.id   AF-A0A7C6K4E1-F1
#
_cell.length_a   1.000
_cell.length_b   1.000
_cell.length_c   1.000
_cell.angle_alpha   90.00
_cell.angle_beta   90.00
_cell.angle_gamma   90.00
#
_symmetry.space_group_name_H-M   'P 1'
#
loop_
_entity.id
_entity.type
_entity.pdbx_description
1 polymer ?
#
loop_
_entity_poly.entity_id
_entity_poly.type
_entity_poly.pdbx_seq_one_letter_code
_entity_poly.pdbx_strand_id
1 'polypeptide(L)'
;MGKKIFILIVLFCLIFSLYTIVFSQGDFKKADMVFKNISLKGYKGSINLKEEAFYYNNKIYAPISKVIDVMGGQGFWNEEKTEIIIKPYNDFIQCESKKGEVFAYGIIMSINYENREIGIEQYLDETTKKIPSKLKIREDAVIVLERNDKKMNIDFTDLRAGEDIGLILDKDKNVRAIILVK
;
A
#
# COMPACT_ATOMS: atom_id res chain seq x y z
N MET A 1 47.18 23.89 54.02
CA MET A 1 46.18 24.45 53.08
C MET A 1 45.84 23.54 51.90
N GLY A 2 46.78 22.76 51.35
CA GLY A 2 46.56 21.98 50.11
C GLY A 2 45.40 20.97 50.12
N LYS A 3 45.21 20.18 51.20
CA LYS A 3 44.13 19.16 51.25
C LYS A 3 42.72 19.77 51.22
N LYS A 4 42.51 20.89 51.91
CA LYS A 4 41.19 21.57 51.93
C LYS A 4 40.84 22.19 50.57
N ILE A 5 41.85 22.75 49.89
CA ILE A 5 41.70 23.32 48.55
C ILE A 5 41.45 22.22 47.51
N PHE A 6 42.16 21.09 47.62
CA PHE A 6 41.95 19.94 46.74
C PHE A 6 40.53 19.37 46.86
N ILE A 7 40.03 19.20 48.10
CA ILE A 7 38.65 18.76 48.34
C ILE A 7 37.64 19.74 47.73
N LEU A 8 37.87 21.06 47.87
CA LEU A 8 37.01 22.08 47.29
C LEU A 8 36.95 21.99 45.76
N ILE A 9 38.09 21.80 45.10
CA ILE A 9 38.17 21.65 43.64
C ILE A 9 37.43 20.40 43.18
N VAL A 10 37.62 19.26 43.86
CA VAL A 10 36.91 18.01 43.54
C VAL A 10 35.41 18.17 43.72
N LEU A 11 34.96 18.85 44.79
CA LEU A 11 33.55 19.13 45.03
C LEU A 11 32.96 20.00 43.94
N PHE A 12 33.69 21.03 43.50
CA PHE A 12 33.27 21.93 42.43
C PHE A 12 33.17 21.20 41.09
N CYS A 13 34.12 20.33 40.76
CA CYS A 13 34.06 19.48 39.57
C CYS A 13 32.87 18.51 39.58
N LEU A 14 32.53 17.94 40.74
CA LEU A 14 31.36 17.06 40.91
C LEU A 14 30.03 17.81 40.74
N ILE A 15 29.93 19.03 41.26
CA ILE A 15 28.72 19.86 41.07
C ILE A 15 28.60 20.27 39.60
N PHE A 16 29.71 20.62 38.97
CA PHE A 16 29.73 21.01 37.56
C PHE A 16 29.38 19.84 36.63
N SER A 17 29.83 18.63 36.92
CA SER A 17 29.47 17.43 36.13
C SER A 17 28.00 17.05 36.28
N LEU A 18 27.38 17.26 37.45
CA LEU A 18 25.93 17.08 37.63
C LEU A 18 25.12 18.13 36.85
N TYR A 19 25.59 19.38 36.82
CA TYR A 19 24.93 20.46 36.10
C TYR A 19 24.92 20.24 34.57
N THR A 20 26.01 19.73 34.00
CA THR A 20 26.11 19.45 32.56
C THR A 20 25.23 18.27 32.12
N ILE A 21 24.96 17.29 32.99
CA ILE A 21 24.02 16.18 32.71
C ILE A 21 22.59 16.72 32.52
N VAL A 22 22.18 17.67 33.37
CA VAL A 22 20.84 18.27 33.29
C VAL A 22 20.68 19.13 32.03
N PHE A 23 21.72 19.85 31.61
CA PHE A 23 21.71 20.63 30.37
C PHE A 23 21.85 19.79 29.09
N SER A 24 22.47 18.60 29.17
CA SER A 24 22.63 17.69 28.03
C SER A 24 21.38 16.86 27.75
N GLN A 25 20.44 16.79 28.69
CA GLN A 25 19.12 16.25 28.43
C GLN A 25 18.26 17.38 27.86
N GLY A 26 18.20 17.48 26.53
CA GLY A 26 17.25 18.38 25.86
C GLY A 26 15.82 18.13 26.33
N ASP A 27 14.86 19.00 25.96
CA ASP A 27 13.45 18.90 26.33
C ASP A 27 12.81 17.56 25.88
N PHE A 28 13.09 16.49 26.62
CA PHE A 28 12.46 15.20 26.47
C PHE A 28 11.08 15.34 27.08
N LYS A 29 10.08 15.64 26.25
CA LYS A 29 8.68 15.42 26.62
C LYS A 29 8.54 13.93 26.93
N LYS A 30 8.49 13.60 28.21
CA LYS A 30 8.19 12.26 28.68
C LYS A 30 6.78 11.92 28.18
N ALA A 31 6.70 11.11 27.14
CA ALA A 31 5.45 10.65 26.59
C ALA A 31 5.09 9.35 27.31
N ASP A 32 4.09 9.40 28.19
CA ASP A 32 3.46 8.19 28.71
C ASP A 32 2.65 7.57 27.58
N MET A 33 3.26 6.60 26.88
CA MET A 33 2.61 5.89 25.78
C MET A 33 1.94 4.63 26.31
N VAL A 34 0.65 4.47 26.02
CA VAL A 34 -0.06 3.23 26.34
C VAL A 34 -0.16 2.40 25.07
N PHE A 35 0.61 1.32 25.00
CA PHE A 35 0.45 0.29 23.99
C PHE A 35 -0.86 -0.45 24.27
N LYS A 36 -1.80 -0.35 23.35
CA LYS A 36 -3.08 -1.07 23.41
C LYS A 36 -3.12 -2.06 22.26
N ASN A 37 -3.78 -3.20 22.49
CA ASN A 37 -4.14 -4.09 21.40
C ASN A 37 -5.26 -3.42 20.58
N ILE A 38 -4.87 -2.70 19.54
CA ILE A 38 -5.79 -2.01 18.63
C ILE A 38 -6.00 -2.89 17.41
N SER A 39 -7.26 -3.25 17.15
CA SER A 39 -7.65 -3.89 15.89
C SER A 39 -8.01 -2.82 14.88
N LEU A 40 -7.37 -2.86 13.72
CA LEU A 40 -7.70 -2.00 12.58
C LEU A 40 -8.51 -2.80 11.57
N LYS A 41 -9.65 -2.25 11.15
CA LYS A 41 -10.58 -2.87 10.21
C LYS A 41 -10.79 -1.96 9.00
N GLY A 42 -10.70 -2.53 7.81
CA GLY A 42 -10.94 -1.84 6.55
C GLY A 42 -11.41 -2.82 5.47
N TYR A 43 -11.30 -2.40 4.20
CA TYR A 43 -11.85 -3.15 3.07
C TYR A 43 -11.25 -4.55 2.93
N LYS A 44 -9.92 -4.68 3.07
CA LYS A 44 -9.22 -5.98 2.97
C LYS A 44 -9.39 -6.88 4.20
N GLY A 45 -10.09 -6.44 5.24
CA GLY A 45 -10.33 -7.23 6.45
C GLY A 45 -9.85 -6.53 7.72
N SER A 46 -9.41 -7.32 8.70
CA SER A 46 -8.99 -6.83 10.01
C SER A 46 -7.59 -7.30 10.34
N ILE A 47 -6.75 -6.38 10.82
CA ILE A 47 -5.41 -6.67 11.34
C ILE A 47 -5.33 -6.24 12.81
N ASN A 48 -4.47 -6.91 13.56
CA ASN A 48 -4.17 -6.53 14.93
C ASN A 48 -2.82 -5.81 14.96
N LEU A 49 -2.81 -4.58 15.47
CA LEU A 49 -1.62 -3.72 15.57
C LEU A 49 -0.89 -3.92 16.91
N LYS A 50 -0.75 -5.17 17.35
CA LYS A 50 -0.14 -5.50 18.66
C LYS A 50 1.22 -4.83 18.77
N GLU A 51 1.37 -3.95 19.77
CA GLU A 51 2.60 -3.19 20.05
C GLU A 51 3.08 -2.22 18.96
N GLU A 52 2.43 -2.22 17.79
CA GLU A 52 2.73 -1.30 16.69
C GLU A 52 1.89 -0.01 16.76
N ALA A 53 0.77 -0.05 17.48
CA ALA A 53 -0.07 1.12 17.70
C ALA A 53 -0.08 1.56 19.16
N PHE A 54 -0.07 2.87 19.35
CA PHE A 54 -0.07 3.48 20.68
C PHE A 54 -1.04 4.65 20.75
N TYR A 55 -1.52 4.89 21.97
CA TYR A 55 -2.37 6.02 22.26
C TYR A 55 -1.54 7.12 22.92
N TYR A 56 -1.58 8.33 22.36
CA TYR A 56 -0.86 9.48 22.89
C TYR A 56 -1.66 10.76 22.64
N ASN A 57 -1.76 11.65 23.63
CA ASN A 57 -2.46 12.93 23.53
C ASN A 57 -3.86 12.84 22.87
N ASN A 58 -4.69 11.90 23.34
CA ASN A 58 -6.03 11.64 22.84
C ASN A 58 -6.11 11.20 21.36
N LYS A 59 -5.00 10.73 20.77
CA LYS A 59 -4.90 10.27 19.38
C LYS A 59 -4.30 8.87 19.30
N ILE A 60 -4.72 8.11 18.29
CA ILE A 60 -4.14 6.81 17.95
C ILE A 60 -3.06 7.04 16.91
N TYR A 61 -1.88 6.48 17.18
CA TYR A 61 -0.77 6.43 16.25
C TYR A 61 -0.59 4.98 15.83
N ALA A 62 -0.48 4.76 14.53
CA ALA A 62 -0.30 3.45 13.92
C ALA A 62 0.62 3.57 12.70
N PRO A 63 1.30 2.48 12.29
CA PRO A 63 2.15 2.52 11.11
C PRO A 63 1.27 2.77 9.88
N ILE A 64 1.57 3.86 9.16
CA ILE A 64 0.79 4.27 7.99
C ILE A 64 0.75 3.17 6.91
N SER A 65 1.81 2.37 6.77
CA SER A 65 1.85 1.21 5.87
C SER A 65 0.76 0.18 6.17
N LYS A 66 0.52 -0.13 7.45
CA LYS A 66 -0.53 -1.05 7.89
C LYS A 66 -1.93 -0.49 7.65
N VAL A 67 -2.09 0.82 7.85
CA VAL A 67 -3.36 1.53 7.57
C VAL A 67 -3.68 1.44 6.08
N ILE A 68 -2.72 1.77 5.21
CA ILE A 68 -2.89 1.75 3.75
C ILE A 68 -3.20 0.34 3.24
N ASP A 69 -2.50 -0.68 3.74
CA ASP A 69 -2.69 -2.06 3.30
C ASP A 69 -4.12 -2.56 3.59
N VAL A 70 -4.65 -2.29 4.78
CA VAL A 70 -6.01 -2.71 5.14
C VAL A 70 -7.09 -1.90 4.40
N MET A 71 -6.76 -0.67 4.01
CA MET A 71 -7.61 0.11 3.10
C MET A 71 -7.54 -0.39 1.65
N GLY A 72 -6.63 -1.31 1.32
CA GLY A 72 -6.44 -1.85 -0.02
C GLY A 72 -5.69 -0.93 -0.98
N GLY A 73 -5.02 0.11 -0.46
CA GLY A 73 -4.26 1.07 -1.25
C GLY A 73 -2.77 0.77 -1.35
N GLN A 74 -2.02 1.72 -1.92
CA GLN A 74 -0.56 1.70 -2.01
C GLN A 74 0.03 3.03 -1.54
N GLY A 75 1.17 2.97 -0.85
CA GLY A 75 1.90 4.14 -0.36
C GLY A 75 3.27 4.24 -1.01
N PHE A 76 3.66 5.43 -1.45
CA PHE A 76 4.98 5.71 -2.03
C PHE A 76 5.66 6.81 -1.23
N TRP A 77 6.91 6.57 -0.84
CA TRP A 77 7.73 7.59 -0.19
C TRP A 77 8.48 8.39 -1.25
N ASN A 78 8.28 9.71 -1.25
CA ASN A 78 9.03 10.65 -2.05
C ASN A 78 10.07 11.34 -1.16
N GLU A 79 11.32 10.89 -1.23
CA GLU A 79 12.44 11.43 -0.44
C GLU A 79 12.69 12.90 -0.73
N GLU A 80 12.68 13.30 -2.01
CA GLU A 80 13.00 14.66 -2.45
C GLU A 80 12.01 15.69 -1.91
N LYS A 81 10.72 15.35 -1.91
CA LYS A 81 9.65 16.22 -1.43
C LYS A 81 9.29 16.00 0.04
N THR A 82 9.84 14.96 0.66
CA THR A 82 9.47 14.54 2.03
C THR A 82 7.96 14.26 2.14
N GLU A 83 7.38 13.59 1.14
CA GLU A 83 5.95 13.34 1.01
C GLU A 83 5.63 11.84 0.94
N ILE A 84 4.54 11.42 1.58
CA ILE A 84 3.95 10.09 1.38
C ILE A 84 2.77 10.25 0.42
N ILE A 85 2.88 9.66 -0.77
CA ILE A 85 1.79 9.61 -1.74
C ILE A 85 0.98 8.35 -1.48
N ILE A 86 -0.31 8.53 -1.15
CA ILE A 86 -1.23 7.41 -0.91
C ILE A 86 -2.18 7.30 -2.10
N LYS A 87 -2.12 6.16 -2.78
CA LYS A 87 -3.13 5.76 -3.76
C LYS A 87 -4.17 4.89 -3.07
N PRO A 88 -5.48 5.19 -3.16
CA PRO A 88 -6.54 4.38 -2.55
C PRO A 88 -6.83 3.08 -3.34
N TYR A 89 -5.97 2.70 -4.28
CA TYR A 89 -6.10 1.50 -5.10
C TYR A 89 -4.73 0.87 -5.34
N ASN A 90 -4.74 -0.42 -5.61
CA ASN A 90 -3.62 -1.17 -6.17
C ASN A 90 -3.58 -0.97 -7.67
N ASP A 91 -2.51 -0.33 -8.13
CA ASP A 91 -2.17 -0.26 -9.54
C ASP A 91 -1.54 -1.57 -10.00
N PHE A 92 -1.49 -1.82 -11.30
CA PHE A 92 -0.79 -2.97 -11.89
C PHE A 92 0.40 -2.51 -12.73
N ILE A 93 1.42 -3.36 -12.80
CA ILE A 93 2.59 -3.11 -13.67
C ILE A 93 2.12 -3.16 -15.13
N GLN A 94 2.60 -2.21 -15.93
CA GLN A 94 2.32 -2.15 -17.36
C GLN A 94 2.70 -3.45 -18.08
N CYS A 95 2.07 -3.73 -19.21
CA CYS A 95 2.30 -4.95 -19.98
C CYS A 95 3.75 -5.01 -20.49
N GLU A 96 4.44 -6.11 -20.21
CA GLU A 96 5.82 -6.35 -20.64
C GLU A 96 5.87 -7.40 -21.77
N SER A 97 5.75 -6.96 -23.02
CA SER A 97 5.73 -7.87 -24.18
C SER A 97 6.97 -8.77 -24.28
N LYS A 98 8.14 -8.30 -23.80
CA LYS A 98 9.39 -9.08 -23.77
C LYS A 98 9.33 -10.30 -22.83
N LYS A 99 8.44 -10.28 -21.83
CA LYS A 99 8.21 -11.39 -20.89
C LYS A 99 7.10 -12.35 -21.38
N GLY A 100 6.60 -12.16 -22.60
CA GLY A 100 5.55 -13.00 -23.19
C GLY A 100 4.12 -12.56 -22.83
N GLU A 101 3.99 -11.42 -22.13
CA GLU A 101 2.70 -10.82 -21.82
C GLU A 101 2.03 -10.26 -23.07
N VAL A 102 0.71 -10.24 -23.06
CA VAL A 102 -0.10 -9.70 -24.17
C VAL A 102 -1.11 -8.74 -23.60
N PHE A 103 -1.16 -7.56 -24.19
CA PHE A 103 -2.22 -6.60 -23.93
C PHE A 103 -3.27 -6.69 -25.04
N ALA A 104 -4.54 -6.68 -24.67
CA ALA A 104 -5.66 -6.78 -25.60
C ALA A 104 -6.85 -5.96 -25.12
N TYR A 105 -7.68 -5.53 -26.07
CA TYR A 105 -8.94 -4.85 -25.80
C TYR A 105 -10.11 -5.63 -26.36
N GLY A 106 -11.27 -5.49 -25.74
CA GLY A 106 -12.49 -6.13 -26.23
C GLY A 106 -13.66 -5.90 -25.30
N ILE A 107 -14.74 -6.63 -25.57
CA ILE A 107 -15.96 -6.60 -24.78
C ILE A 107 -16.18 -7.95 -24.10
N ILE A 108 -16.65 -7.92 -22.85
CA ILE A 108 -17.03 -9.14 -22.13
C ILE A 108 -18.33 -9.69 -22.72
N MET A 109 -18.29 -10.88 -23.28
CA MET A 109 -19.47 -11.55 -23.86
C MET A 109 -20.16 -12.46 -22.86
N SER A 110 -19.42 -13.06 -21.94
CA SER A 110 -19.96 -13.94 -20.90
C SER A 110 -19.01 -14.04 -19.72
N ILE A 111 -19.53 -14.38 -18.54
CA ILE A 111 -18.75 -14.55 -17.32
C ILE A 111 -19.19 -15.86 -16.65
N ASN A 112 -18.21 -16.68 -16.27
CA ASN A 112 -18.40 -17.80 -15.37
C ASN A 112 -17.74 -17.47 -14.03
N TYR A 113 -18.58 -17.10 -13.05
CA TYR A 113 -18.11 -16.70 -11.73
C TYR A 113 -17.51 -17.86 -10.92
N GLU A 114 -18.00 -19.09 -11.12
CA GLU A 114 -17.53 -20.28 -10.39
C GLU A 114 -16.10 -20.68 -10.83
N ASN A 115 -15.86 -20.69 -12.14
CA ASN A 115 -14.58 -21.10 -12.71
C ASN A 115 -13.59 -19.95 -12.90
N ARG A 116 -14.00 -18.71 -12.58
CA ARG A 116 -13.25 -17.47 -12.84
C ARG A 116 -12.83 -17.34 -14.30
N GLU A 117 -13.78 -17.49 -15.21
CA GLU A 117 -13.54 -17.38 -16.65
C GLU A 117 -14.39 -16.27 -17.26
N ILE A 118 -13.83 -15.59 -18.27
CA ILE A 118 -14.57 -14.65 -19.10
C ILE A 118 -14.51 -15.10 -20.56
N GLY A 119 -15.64 -14.98 -21.24
CA GLY A 119 -15.70 -14.98 -22.69
C GLY A 119 -15.55 -13.55 -23.20
N ILE A 120 -14.65 -13.31 -24.15
CA ILE A 120 -14.40 -11.99 -24.71
C ILE A 120 -14.57 -12.01 -26.23
N GLU A 121 -15.03 -10.89 -26.77
CA GLU A 121 -14.87 -10.54 -28.17
C GLU A 121 -13.78 -9.47 -28.28
N GLN A 122 -12.66 -9.84 -28.89
CA GLN A 122 -11.49 -8.97 -29.00
C GLN A 122 -11.69 -7.94 -30.12
N TYR A 123 -11.38 -6.67 -29.83
CA TYR A 123 -11.20 -5.66 -30.85
C TYR A 123 -9.83 -5.84 -31.50
N LEU A 124 -9.83 -6.23 -32.77
CA LEU A 124 -8.61 -6.47 -33.54
C LEU A 124 -8.26 -5.22 -34.36
N ASP A 125 -7.01 -4.80 -34.28
CA ASP A 125 -6.37 -3.89 -35.23
C ASP A 125 -5.22 -4.61 -35.97
N GLU A 126 -4.56 -3.91 -36.89
CA GLU A 126 -3.47 -4.46 -37.71
C GLU A 126 -2.25 -4.93 -36.89
N THR A 127 -2.12 -4.48 -35.64
CA THR A 127 -0.96 -4.75 -34.78
C THR A 127 -1.26 -5.72 -33.64
N THR A 128 -2.53 -6.05 -33.43
CA THR A 128 -2.99 -6.77 -32.25
C THR A 128 -2.89 -8.28 -32.46
N LYS A 129 -2.21 -8.96 -31.53
CA LYS A 129 -2.15 -10.42 -31.50
C LYS A 129 -3.51 -11.00 -31.08
N LYS A 130 -4.04 -11.92 -31.90
CA LYS A 130 -5.27 -12.65 -31.56
C LYS A 130 -5.08 -13.48 -30.29
N ILE A 131 -6.02 -13.37 -29.36
CA ILE A 131 -6.03 -14.14 -28.11
C ILE A 131 -7.21 -15.12 -28.07
N PRO A 132 -7.19 -16.12 -27.17
CA PRO A 132 -8.33 -17.00 -26.96
C PRO A 132 -9.59 -16.22 -26.56
N SER A 133 -10.74 -16.63 -27.07
CA SER A 133 -12.03 -16.01 -26.73
C SER A 133 -12.54 -16.38 -25.34
N LYS A 134 -11.99 -17.43 -24.72
CA LYS A 134 -12.24 -17.79 -23.32
C LYS A 134 -10.94 -17.67 -22.54
N LEU A 135 -10.98 -16.89 -21.46
CA LEU A 135 -9.80 -16.57 -20.68
C LEU A 135 -10.06 -16.85 -19.20
N LYS A 136 -9.09 -17.48 -18.55
CA LYS A 136 -9.10 -17.69 -17.10
C LYS A 136 -8.52 -16.47 -16.40
N ILE A 137 -9.20 -16.01 -15.37
CA ILE A 137 -8.79 -14.90 -14.52
C ILE A 137 -8.01 -15.45 -13.33
N ARG A 138 -6.79 -14.95 -13.13
CA ARG A 138 -5.98 -15.32 -11.97
C ARG A 138 -6.68 -14.93 -10.66
N GLU A 139 -6.38 -15.65 -9.59
CA GLU A 139 -6.91 -15.32 -8.26
C GLU A 139 -6.38 -13.98 -7.75
N ASP A 140 -5.12 -13.68 -8.07
CA ASP A 140 -4.42 -12.44 -7.72
C ASP A 140 -4.56 -11.34 -8.81
N ALA A 141 -5.50 -11.49 -9.75
CA ALA A 141 -5.69 -10.51 -10.81
C ALA A 141 -6.14 -9.16 -10.25
N VAL A 142 -5.50 -8.09 -10.70
CA VAL A 142 -5.87 -6.72 -10.31
C VAL A 142 -6.89 -6.17 -11.30
N ILE A 143 -8.10 -5.88 -10.83
CA ILE A 143 -9.18 -5.32 -11.65
C ILE A 143 -9.37 -3.87 -11.23
N VAL A 144 -9.27 -2.95 -12.19
CA VAL A 144 -9.37 -1.51 -11.97
C VAL A 144 -10.50 -0.93 -12.80
N LEU A 145 -11.40 -0.20 -12.15
CA LEU A 145 -12.37 0.66 -12.80
C LEU A 145 -11.81 2.08 -12.87
N GLU A 146 -11.71 2.61 -14.08
CA GLU A 146 -11.28 3.97 -14.39
C GLU A 146 -12.48 4.79 -14.86
N ARG A 147 -12.74 5.91 -14.18
CA ARG A 147 -13.77 6.88 -14.53
C ARG A 147 -13.21 8.28 -14.43
N ASN A 148 -13.11 8.98 -15.55
CA ASN A 148 -12.41 10.26 -15.65
C ASN A 148 -10.99 10.17 -15.04
N ASP A 149 -10.70 10.99 -14.03
CA ASP A 149 -9.44 11.05 -13.29
C ASP A 149 -9.38 10.10 -12.09
N LYS A 150 -10.41 9.27 -11.87
CA LYS A 150 -10.55 8.41 -10.69
C LYS A 150 -10.35 6.94 -11.03
N LYS A 151 -9.67 6.23 -10.13
CA LYS A 151 -9.40 4.79 -10.22
C LYS A 151 -9.77 4.11 -8.91
N MET A 152 -10.32 2.90 -9.00
CA MET A 152 -10.59 2.05 -7.85
C MET A 152 -10.42 0.58 -8.22
N ASN A 153 -10.04 -0.25 -7.25
CA ASN A 153 -10.14 -1.69 -7.43
C ASN A 153 -11.58 -2.13 -7.28
N ILE A 154 -11.97 -3.13 -8.06
CA ILE A 154 -13.24 -3.84 -7.94
C ILE A 154 -12.97 -5.34 -7.92
N ASP A 155 -13.97 -6.12 -7.51
CA ASP A 155 -13.84 -7.57 -7.47
C ASP A 155 -14.26 -8.19 -8.81
N PHE A 156 -13.82 -9.43 -9.06
CA PHE A 156 -14.22 -10.17 -10.26
C PHE A 156 -15.74 -10.34 -10.37
N THR A 157 -16.42 -10.42 -9.22
CA THR A 157 -17.88 -10.50 -9.12
C THR A 157 -18.60 -9.22 -9.55
N ASP A 158 -17.90 -8.08 -9.61
CA ASP A 158 -18.48 -6.81 -10.03
C ASP A 158 -18.51 -6.63 -11.55
N LEU A 159 -17.76 -7.45 -12.29
CA LEU A 159 -17.72 -7.44 -13.76
C LEU A 159 -19.06 -7.85 -14.36
N ARG A 160 -19.40 -7.27 -15.51
CA ARG A 160 -20.63 -7.57 -16.24
C ARG A 160 -20.37 -7.85 -17.72
N ALA A 161 -21.19 -8.72 -18.30
CA ALA A 161 -21.24 -8.88 -19.75
C ALA A 161 -21.71 -7.57 -20.40
N GLY A 162 -21.13 -7.24 -21.56
CA GLY A 162 -21.34 -6.01 -22.30
C GLY A 162 -20.39 -4.87 -21.92
N GLU A 163 -19.45 -5.08 -20.99
CA GLU A 163 -18.46 -4.05 -20.62
C GLU A 163 -17.22 -4.09 -21.52
N ASP A 164 -16.80 -2.91 -22.00
CA ASP A 164 -15.52 -2.71 -22.67
C ASP A 164 -14.37 -2.78 -21.68
N ILE A 165 -13.37 -3.59 -22.01
CA ILE A 165 -12.24 -3.87 -21.14
C ILE A 165 -10.90 -3.89 -21.87
N GLY A 166 -9.87 -3.42 -21.17
CA GLY A 166 -8.47 -3.73 -21.44
C GLY A 166 -8.01 -4.91 -20.58
N LEU A 167 -7.23 -5.81 -21.15
CA LEU A 167 -6.77 -7.04 -20.54
C LEU A 167 -5.25 -7.16 -20.66
N ILE A 168 -4.58 -7.51 -19.57
CA ILE A 168 -3.19 -7.98 -19.62
C ILE A 168 -3.16 -9.46 -19.30
N LEU A 169 -2.70 -10.24 -20.28
CA LEU A 169 -2.48 -11.67 -20.18
C LEU A 169 -1.02 -11.93 -19.83
N ASP A 170 -0.77 -12.87 -18.94
CA ASP A 170 0.58 -13.36 -18.68
C ASP A 170 1.10 -14.29 -19.78
N LYS A 171 2.32 -14.81 -19.58
CA LYS A 171 2.98 -15.75 -20.50
C LYS A 171 2.14 -17.02 -20.75
N ASP A 172 1.35 -17.43 -19.76
CA ASP A 172 0.52 -18.65 -19.77
C ASP A 172 -0.91 -18.36 -20.28
N LYS A 173 -1.16 -17.14 -20.76
CA LYS A 173 -2.45 -16.66 -21.29
C LYS A 173 -3.57 -16.60 -20.25
N ASN A 174 -3.21 -16.50 -18.97
CA ASN A 174 -4.16 -16.16 -17.92
C ASN A 174 -4.20 -14.64 -17.75
N VAL A 175 -5.37 -14.11 -17.41
CA VAL A 175 -5.55 -12.66 -17.20
C VAL A 175 -5.01 -12.31 -15.82
N ARG A 176 -4.02 -11.40 -15.79
CA ARG A 176 -3.43 -10.86 -14.57
C ARG A 176 -3.95 -9.47 -14.21
N ALA A 177 -4.49 -8.74 -15.17
CA ALA A 177 -5.09 -7.43 -14.91
C ALA A 177 -6.22 -7.13 -15.89
N ILE A 178 -7.23 -6.43 -15.40
CA ILE A 178 -8.38 -5.95 -16.18
C ILE A 178 -8.57 -4.46 -15.90
N ILE A 179 -8.82 -3.69 -16.94
CA ILE A 179 -9.09 -2.26 -16.88
C ILE A 179 -10.45 -2.03 -17.50
N LEU A 180 -11.40 -1.48 -16.74
CA LEU A 180 -12.67 -1.01 -17.26
C LEU A 180 -12.57 0.50 -17.45
N VAL A 181 -12.76 0.98 -18.67
CA VAL A 181 -12.73 2.41 -18.97
C VAL A 181 -14.17 2.87 -19.22
N LYS A 182 -14.63 3.86 -18.45
CA LYS A 182 -16.00 4.40 -18.57
C LYS A 182 -16.05 5.90 -18.43
#